data_AF-A0A6J5GNR6-F1
#
_entry.id   AF-A0A6J5GNR6-F1
#
_cell.length_a   1.000
_cell.length_b   1.000
_cell.length_c   1.000
_cell.angle_alpha   90.00
_cell.angle_beta   90.00
_cell.angle_gamma   90.00
#
_symmetry.space_group_name_H-M   'P 1'
#
loop_
_entity.id
_entity.type
_entity.pdbx_description
1 polymer ?
#
loop_
_entity_poly.entity_id
_entity_poly.type
_entity_poly.pdbx_seq_one_letter_code
_entity_poly.pdbx_strand_id
1 'polypeptide(L)'
;MSTTRSLPRLLTEIRACRVCADTLPLGPRPVLQASASARILIVGQAPGAKVHASGIPWDDASGERLREWMGIDAHTFYDAARIAIVPMGFCYPGRSSGKGGGDNPPRPECAPLWHSRLLALMPDVRLTLLVGQYAQRYFLGNRRKGSLTETVEAWRDYAPGYVPLPHPSPRNTPWFQRHPWFARDVLPALRERVADALALPPDADVPHKEKRNMTLPAITLQRVYEPLPEDRQACFLVDRLWPRGMSKEKLAGVIWAKDVAPSTELREWFHKDPEQWDEFTRRYVAELDANRTAWEPLVEASKAHPLVLLYSSHNTENNNATVLRDYLMKKRRK
;
A
#
# COMPACT_ATOMS: atom_id res chain seq x y z
N MET A 1 -0.31 5.56 32.77
CA MET A 1 0.11 4.46 31.87
C MET A 1 -0.21 4.86 30.43
N SER A 2 0.74 5.48 29.73
CA SER A 2 0.55 5.96 28.36
C SER A 2 0.91 4.83 27.39
N THR A 3 -0.10 4.14 26.85
CA THR A 3 0.09 3.21 25.74
C THR A 3 0.43 4.05 24.51
N THR A 4 1.69 4.04 24.10
CA THR A 4 2.14 4.68 22.86
C THR A 4 1.27 4.18 21.70
N ARG A 5 0.39 5.04 21.18
CA ARG A 5 -0.53 4.75 20.07
C ARG A 5 0.29 4.66 18.77
N SER A 6 0.72 3.47 18.40
CA SER A 6 1.37 3.23 17.11
C SER A 6 0.34 2.97 16.01
N LEU A 7 0.60 3.42 14.79
CA LEU A 7 -0.28 3.19 13.64
C LEU A 7 -0.54 1.70 13.37
N PRO A 8 0.45 0.78 13.43
CA PRO A 8 0.19 -0.65 13.25
C PRO A 8 -0.84 -1.20 14.24
N ARG A 9 -0.77 -0.79 15.52
CA ARG A 9 -1.74 -1.19 16.53
C ARG A 9 -3.14 -0.68 16.20
N LEU A 10 -3.27 0.58 15.78
CA LEU A 10 -4.54 1.15 15.38
C LEU A 10 -5.14 0.42 14.17
N LEU A 11 -4.32 0.04 13.18
CA LEU A 11 -4.77 -0.73 12.03
C LEU A 11 -5.27 -2.12 12.42
N THR A 12 -4.63 -2.79 13.39
CA THR A 12 -5.13 -4.05 13.96
C THR A 12 -6.48 -3.85 14.65
N GLU A 13 -6.64 -2.80 15.46
CA GLU A 13 -7.92 -2.46 16.10
C GLU A 13 -9.03 -2.20 15.07
N ILE A 14 -8.71 -1.45 14.02
CA ILE A 14 -9.65 -1.17 12.93
C ILE A 14 -10.09 -2.46 12.24
N ARG A 15 -9.15 -3.35 11.87
CA ARG A 15 -9.46 -4.62 11.19
C ARG A 15 -10.29 -5.57 12.06
N ALA A 16 -10.15 -5.48 13.38
CA ALA A 16 -10.97 -6.22 14.34
C ALA A 16 -12.35 -5.59 14.62
N CYS A 17 -12.65 -4.40 14.09
CA CYS A 17 -13.88 -3.68 14.38
C CYS A 17 -15.15 -4.50 14.04
N ARG A 18 -16.15 -4.42 14.94
CA ARG A 18 -17.47 -5.05 14.80
C ARG A 18 -18.65 -4.10 15.04
N VAL A 19 -18.41 -2.79 15.20
CA VAL A 19 -19.41 -1.80 15.66
C VAL A 19 -20.71 -1.80 14.84
N CYS A 20 -20.63 -1.98 13.52
CA CYS A 20 -21.80 -2.00 12.63
C CYS A 20 -22.16 -3.40 12.11
N ALA A 21 -21.70 -4.48 12.76
CA ALA A 21 -21.86 -5.85 12.27
C ALA A 21 -23.30 -6.21 11.91
N ASP A 22 -24.26 -5.86 12.78
CA ASP A 22 -25.67 -6.23 12.65
C ASP A 22 -26.37 -5.55 11.46
N THR A 23 -25.73 -4.55 10.84
CA THR A 23 -26.30 -3.81 9.70
C THR A 23 -25.58 -4.11 8.38
N LEU A 24 -24.42 -4.75 8.41
CA LEU A 24 -23.64 -5.03 7.19
C LEU A 24 -24.09 -6.35 6.56
N PRO A 25 -24.54 -6.35 5.28
CA PRO A 25 -25.12 -7.55 4.67
C PRO A 25 -24.13 -8.69 4.45
N LEU A 26 -22.82 -8.38 4.38
CA LEU A 26 -21.73 -9.36 4.26
C LEU A 26 -20.82 -9.36 5.50
N GLY A 27 -21.29 -8.79 6.60
CA GLY A 27 -20.53 -8.65 7.83
C GLY A 27 -19.35 -7.67 7.75
N PRO A 28 -18.64 -7.45 8.88
CA PRO A 28 -17.50 -6.55 8.95
C PRO A 28 -16.28 -7.09 8.21
N ARG A 29 -15.80 -6.29 7.25
CA ARG A 29 -14.47 -6.45 6.65
C ARG A 29 -13.88 -5.06 6.39
N PRO A 30 -13.22 -4.45 7.40
CA PRO A 30 -12.60 -3.14 7.26
C PRO A 30 -11.46 -3.17 6.23
N VAL A 31 -11.64 -2.49 5.10
CA VAL A 31 -10.68 -2.40 4.00
C VAL A 31 -10.09 -0.98 3.94
N LEU A 32 -8.78 -0.89 4.22
CA LEU A 32 -7.98 0.33 4.21
C LEU A 32 -6.49 -0.01 4.11
N GLN A 33 -5.70 0.94 3.63
CA GLN A 33 -4.23 0.92 3.73
C GLN A 33 -3.72 2.26 4.25
N ALA A 34 -2.70 2.25 5.10
CA ALA A 34 -2.10 3.47 5.61
C ALA A 34 -0.67 3.21 6.10
N SER A 35 0.18 4.24 6.01
CA SER A 35 1.50 4.30 6.62
C SER A 35 1.70 5.67 7.25
N ALA A 36 2.56 5.76 8.26
CA ALA A 36 2.95 7.03 8.85
C ALA A 36 3.71 7.92 7.85
N SER A 37 4.36 7.30 6.85
CA SER A 37 5.13 7.98 5.80
C SER A 37 4.32 8.36 4.56
N ALA A 38 3.03 7.98 4.51
CA ALA A 38 2.20 8.23 3.33
C ALA A 38 2.14 9.73 3.03
N ARG A 39 2.39 10.09 1.77
CA ARG A 39 2.40 11.48 1.29
C ARG A 39 1.06 11.90 0.72
N ILE A 40 0.31 10.95 0.18
CA ILE A 40 -1.02 11.18 -0.37
C ILE A 40 -2.04 10.38 0.43
N LEU A 41 -3.17 11.00 0.73
CA LEU A 41 -4.34 10.37 1.32
C LEU A 41 -5.49 10.35 0.31
N ILE A 42 -6.03 9.18 0.00
CA ILE A 42 -7.24 9.01 -0.81
C ILE A 42 -8.42 8.70 0.11
N VAL A 43 -9.42 9.56 0.09
CA VAL A 43 -10.66 9.40 0.85
C VAL A 43 -11.82 9.14 -0.10
N GLY A 44 -12.22 7.88 -0.20
CA GLY A 44 -13.41 7.43 -0.94
C GLY A 44 -14.65 7.29 -0.07
N GLN A 45 -15.72 6.72 -0.62
CA GLN A 45 -16.97 6.48 0.12
C GLN A 45 -16.87 5.27 1.04
N ALA A 46 -16.95 4.07 0.48
CA ALA A 46 -16.89 2.78 1.15
C ALA A 46 -16.51 1.71 0.13
N PRO A 47 -15.98 0.55 0.55
CA PRO A 47 -15.69 -0.53 -0.38
C PRO A 47 -16.99 -1.07 -1.00
N GLY A 48 -16.97 -1.35 -2.31
CA GLY A 48 -18.03 -2.09 -2.98
C GLY A 48 -17.91 -3.60 -2.76
N ALA A 49 -18.84 -4.39 -3.31
CA ALA A 49 -18.87 -5.84 -3.11
C ALA A 49 -17.59 -6.55 -3.60
N LYS A 50 -16.99 -6.12 -4.72
CA LYS A 50 -15.73 -6.69 -5.23
C LYS A 50 -14.56 -6.42 -4.28
N VAL A 51 -14.42 -5.17 -3.82
CA VAL A 51 -13.41 -4.77 -2.84
C VAL A 51 -13.62 -5.47 -1.50
N HIS A 52 -14.87 -5.68 -1.09
CA HIS A 52 -15.17 -6.49 0.09
C HIS A 52 -14.68 -7.92 -0.10
N ALA A 53 -14.87 -8.54 -1.26
CA ALA A 53 -14.41 -9.91 -1.53
C ALA A 53 -12.87 -10.02 -1.58
N SER A 54 -12.20 -9.10 -2.29
CA SER A 54 -10.73 -9.14 -2.45
C SER A 54 -9.98 -8.61 -1.22
N GLY A 55 -10.54 -7.65 -0.49
CA GLY A 55 -9.86 -6.94 0.60
C GLY A 55 -8.86 -5.90 0.11
N ILE A 56 -8.78 -5.66 -1.20
CA ILE A 56 -7.84 -4.73 -1.83
C ILE A 56 -8.61 -3.44 -2.16
N PRO A 57 -8.28 -2.29 -1.55
CA PRO A 57 -8.97 -1.02 -1.82
C PRO A 57 -8.91 -0.67 -3.32
N TRP A 58 -10.00 -0.23 -3.93
CA TRP A 58 -10.02 0.16 -5.36
C TRP A 58 -9.56 -0.93 -6.34
N ASP A 59 -9.74 -2.21 -5.99
CA ASP A 59 -9.58 -3.34 -6.91
C ASP A 59 -10.80 -3.47 -7.83
N ASP A 60 -11.09 -2.43 -8.61
CA ASP A 60 -12.15 -2.40 -9.61
C ASP A 60 -11.86 -1.36 -10.71
N ALA A 61 -12.76 -1.27 -11.70
CA ALA A 61 -12.65 -0.34 -12.82
C ALA A 61 -12.67 1.15 -12.39
N SER A 62 -13.26 1.47 -11.22
CA SER A 62 -13.20 2.82 -10.68
C SER A 62 -11.80 3.14 -10.18
N GLY A 63 -11.11 2.15 -9.59
CA GLY A 63 -9.71 2.26 -9.19
C GLY A 63 -8.75 2.39 -10.36
N GLU A 64 -8.98 1.66 -11.45
CA GLU A 64 -8.19 1.80 -12.69
C GLU A 64 -8.26 3.22 -13.23
N ARG A 65 -9.48 3.77 -13.35
CA ARG A 65 -9.68 5.15 -13.77
C ARG A 65 -9.08 6.17 -12.80
N LEU A 66 -9.14 5.92 -11.48
CA LEU A 66 -8.51 6.80 -10.50
C LEU A 66 -6.99 6.86 -10.68
N ARG A 67 -6.34 5.71 -10.93
CA ARG A 67 -4.90 5.64 -11.22
C ARG A 67 -4.53 6.42 -12.48
N GLU A 68 -5.33 6.28 -13.53
CA GLU A 68 -5.17 7.04 -14.78
C GLU A 68 -5.32 8.56 -14.56
N TRP A 69 -6.29 8.98 -13.75
CA TRP A 69 -6.46 10.38 -13.36
C TRP A 69 -5.26 10.92 -12.60
N MET A 70 -4.75 10.13 -11.65
CA MET A 70 -3.58 10.48 -10.85
C MET A 70 -2.27 10.43 -11.65
N GLY A 71 -2.24 9.72 -12.78
CA GLY A 71 -1.03 9.56 -13.61
C GLY A 71 0.02 8.66 -12.96
N ILE A 72 -0.41 7.64 -12.19
CA ILE A 72 0.50 6.71 -11.50
C ILE A 72 0.15 5.25 -11.81
N ASP A 73 1.15 4.38 -11.69
CA ASP A 73 0.98 2.94 -11.86
C ASP A 73 0.35 2.26 -10.62
N ALA A 74 -0.03 0.99 -10.78
CA ALA A 74 -0.62 0.20 -9.70
C ALA A 74 0.38 -0.05 -8.55
N HIS A 75 1.68 -0.18 -8.85
CA HIS A 75 2.70 -0.40 -7.83
C HIS A 75 2.78 0.79 -6.86
N THR A 76 2.82 2.01 -7.38
CA THR A 76 2.80 3.26 -6.61
C THR A 76 1.48 3.42 -5.87
N PHE A 77 0.35 3.13 -6.51
CA PHE A 77 -0.98 3.24 -5.91
C PHE A 77 -1.17 2.32 -4.68
N TYR A 78 -0.59 1.11 -4.72
CA TYR A 78 -0.68 0.13 -3.64
C TYR A 78 0.51 0.15 -2.67
N ASP A 79 1.47 1.06 -2.87
CA ASP A 79 2.53 1.31 -1.89
C ASP A 79 1.98 2.15 -0.72
N ALA A 80 1.63 1.47 0.37
CA ALA A 80 1.11 2.12 1.57
C ALA A 80 2.07 3.17 2.16
N ALA A 81 3.38 3.06 1.90
CA ALA A 81 4.36 4.05 2.36
C ALA A 81 4.27 5.38 1.60
N ARG A 82 3.63 5.40 0.42
CA ARG A 82 3.40 6.59 -0.40
C ARG A 82 1.94 7.04 -0.36
N ILE A 83 1.00 6.10 -0.42
CA ILE A 83 -0.43 6.36 -0.60
C ILE A 83 -1.25 5.65 0.47
N ALA A 84 -1.86 6.44 1.35
CA ALA A 84 -2.89 5.97 2.26
C ALA A 84 -4.25 5.98 1.53
N ILE A 85 -5.05 4.92 1.72
CA ILE A 85 -6.41 4.80 1.22
C ILE A 85 -7.32 4.54 2.41
N VAL A 86 -8.09 5.56 2.79
CA VAL A 86 -8.91 5.56 4.00
C VAL A 86 -10.31 6.06 3.63
N PRO A 87 -11.25 5.17 3.25
CA PRO A 87 -12.60 5.58 2.88
C PRO A 87 -13.41 6.09 4.08
N MET A 88 -14.51 6.79 3.84
CA MET A 88 -15.41 7.27 4.90
C MET A 88 -16.07 6.14 5.70
N GLY A 89 -16.35 5.00 5.04
CA GLY A 89 -16.76 3.75 5.68
C GLY A 89 -15.81 2.63 5.29
N PHE A 90 -15.33 1.86 6.26
CA PHE A 90 -14.33 0.82 5.99
C PHE A 90 -14.94 -0.52 5.54
N CYS A 91 -16.25 -0.71 5.70
CA CYS A 91 -16.95 -1.96 5.34
C CYS A 91 -17.99 -1.71 4.24
N TYR A 92 -18.35 -2.77 3.52
CA TYR A 92 -19.34 -2.70 2.45
C TYR A 92 -20.75 -2.50 3.02
N PRO A 93 -21.42 -1.38 2.70
CA PRO A 93 -22.69 -1.00 3.34
C PRO A 93 -23.92 -1.65 2.69
N GLY A 94 -23.73 -2.56 1.73
CA GLY A 94 -24.80 -3.07 0.89
C GLY A 94 -25.12 -2.16 -0.30
N ARG A 95 -26.18 -2.50 -1.03
CA ARG A 95 -26.67 -1.73 -2.18
C ARG A 95 -28.06 -1.18 -1.92
N SER A 96 -28.35 -0.03 -2.50
CA SER A 96 -29.67 0.58 -2.42
C SER A 96 -30.68 -0.28 -3.20
N SER A 97 -31.86 -0.51 -2.63
CA SER A 97 -32.96 -1.19 -3.31
C SER A 97 -33.45 -0.36 -4.50
N GLY A 98 -33.34 -0.91 -5.72
CA GLY A 98 -33.81 -0.27 -6.95
C GLY A 98 -32.98 -0.62 -8.19
N LYS A 99 -33.60 -0.57 -9.38
CA LYS A 99 -32.89 -0.72 -10.66
C LYS A 99 -31.84 0.39 -10.80
N GLY A 100 -30.58 0.00 -11.04
CA GLY A 100 -29.47 0.94 -11.14
C GLY A 100 -28.88 1.40 -9.79
N GLY A 101 -29.35 0.86 -8.67
CA GLY A 101 -28.88 1.18 -7.32
C GLY A 101 -27.36 1.02 -7.16
N GLY A 102 -26.72 2.03 -6.55
CA GLY A 102 -25.32 2.02 -6.17
C GLY A 102 -25.10 1.39 -4.80
N ASP A 103 -23.86 1.41 -4.34
CA ASP A 103 -23.57 1.06 -2.96
C ASP A 103 -24.21 2.09 -2.03
N ASN A 104 -24.73 1.60 -0.90
CA ASN A 104 -25.33 2.43 0.13
C ASN A 104 -24.31 3.47 0.66
N PRO A 105 -24.80 4.55 1.30
CA PRO A 105 -23.94 5.49 2.00
C PRO A 105 -23.03 4.78 3.02
N PRO A 106 -21.84 5.34 3.32
CA PRO A 106 -20.97 4.82 4.36
C PRO A 106 -21.69 4.92 5.71
N ARG A 107 -21.43 3.94 6.58
CA ARG A 107 -22.00 3.91 7.94
C ARG A 107 -21.58 5.18 8.72
N PRO A 108 -22.52 5.95 9.30
CA PRO A 108 -22.23 7.26 9.89
C PRO A 108 -21.32 7.18 11.12
N GLU A 109 -21.27 6.02 11.78
CA GLU A 109 -20.49 5.77 12.99
C GLU A 109 -19.00 5.54 12.66
N CYS A 110 -18.66 5.17 11.42
CA CYS A 110 -17.32 4.69 11.05
C CYS A 110 -16.26 5.79 11.07
N ALA A 111 -16.49 6.90 10.36
CA ALA A 111 -15.51 7.98 10.30
C ALA A 111 -15.23 8.66 11.65
N PRO A 112 -16.25 9.03 12.45
CA PRO A 112 -16.03 9.60 13.78
C PRO A 112 -15.19 8.72 14.71
N LEU A 113 -15.29 7.39 14.56
CA LEU A 113 -14.57 6.44 15.41
C LEU A 113 -13.08 6.33 15.06
N TRP A 114 -12.70 6.52 13.79
CA TRP A 114 -11.37 6.13 13.30
C TRP A 114 -10.58 7.23 12.60
N HIS A 115 -11.22 8.16 11.87
CA HIS A 115 -10.51 9.09 10.98
C HIS A 115 -9.58 10.03 11.75
N SER A 116 -10.04 10.65 12.83
CA SER A 116 -9.20 11.57 13.64
C SER A 116 -7.95 10.87 14.19
N ARG A 117 -8.10 9.60 14.63
CA ARG A 117 -7.01 8.78 15.17
C ARG A 117 -6.01 8.38 14.08
N LEU A 118 -6.48 8.04 12.88
CA LEU A 118 -5.63 7.71 11.74
C LEU A 118 -4.84 8.93 11.27
N LEU A 119 -5.53 10.06 11.06
CA LEU A 119 -4.91 11.30 10.57
C LEU A 119 -3.81 11.80 11.53
N ALA A 120 -4.03 11.70 12.83
CA ALA A 120 -3.02 12.05 13.84
C ALA A 120 -1.74 11.20 13.76
N LEU A 121 -1.80 10.03 13.13
CA LEU A 121 -0.68 9.10 12.97
C LEU A 121 -0.11 9.06 11.54
N MET A 122 -0.53 9.99 10.67
CA MET A 122 -0.03 10.15 9.30
C MET A 122 0.45 11.59 9.07
N PRO A 123 1.49 12.05 9.78
CA PRO A 123 1.93 13.45 9.74
C PRO A 123 2.52 13.86 8.39
N ASP A 124 2.95 12.90 7.58
CA ASP A 124 3.63 13.13 6.31
C ASP A 124 2.70 13.39 5.12
N VAL A 125 1.37 13.32 5.31
CA VAL A 125 0.38 13.55 4.25
C VAL A 125 0.44 15.02 3.81
N ARG A 126 0.73 15.24 2.53
CA ARG A 126 0.83 16.55 1.88
C ARG A 126 -0.38 16.88 1.01
N LEU A 127 -1.03 15.85 0.46
CA LEU A 127 -2.15 15.99 -0.46
C LEU A 127 -3.26 15.00 -0.10
N THR A 128 -4.50 15.48 0.01
CA THR A 128 -5.67 14.64 0.26
C THR A 128 -6.66 14.72 -0.90
N LEU A 129 -6.95 13.58 -1.52
CA LEU A 129 -7.94 13.45 -2.59
C LEU A 129 -9.31 13.11 -1.99
N LEU A 130 -10.27 14.02 -2.13
CA LEU A 130 -11.62 13.88 -1.57
C LEU A 130 -12.59 13.39 -2.64
N VAL A 131 -12.73 12.07 -2.75
CA VAL A 131 -13.49 11.41 -3.82
C VAL A 131 -14.96 11.23 -3.42
N GLY A 132 -15.81 12.07 -3.99
CA GLY A 132 -17.25 12.05 -3.79
C GLY A 132 -17.75 12.88 -2.60
N GLN A 133 -19.07 13.05 -2.53
CA GLN A 133 -19.72 13.99 -1.62
C GLN A 133 -19.50 13.72 -0.13
N TYR A 134 -19.34 12.44 0.27
CA TYR A 134 -19.18 12.07 1.68
C TYR A 134 -17.81 12.52 2.21
N ALA A 135 -16.75 12.30 1.43
CA ALA A 135 -15.40 12.76 1.74
C ALA A 135 -15.36 14.29 1.77
N GLN A 136 -15.91 14.94 0.75
CA GLN A 136 -15.95 16.40 0.66
C GLN A 136 -16.71 17.03 1.83
N ARG A 137 -17.88 16.50 2.19
CA ARG A 137 -18.67 17.00 3.32
C ARG A 137 -17.90 16.91 4.64
N TYR A 138 -17.20 15.80 4.88
CA TYR A 138 -16.46 15.58 6.12
C TYR A 138 -15.24 16.48 6.24
N PHE A 139 -14.41 16.54 5.20
CA PHE A 139 -13.13 17.27 5.24
C PHE A 139 -13.26 18.77 4.98
N LEU A 140 -14.22 19.20 4.15
CA LEU A 140 -14.38 20.61 3.81
C LEU A 140 -15.41 21.32 4.70
N GLY A 141 -16.33 20.60 5.34
CA GLY A 141 -17.36 21.18 6.18
C GLY A 141 -18.12 22.31 5.48
N ASN A 142 -18.11 23.50 6.07
CA ASN A 142 -18.76 24.70 5.52
C ASN A 142 -18.02 25.34 4.34
N ARG A 143 -16.78 24.91 4.03
CA ARG A 143 -16.01 25.42 2.88
C ARG A 143 -16.47 24.82 1.56
N ARG A 144 -17.20 23.69 1.57
CA ARG A 144 -17.75 23.08 0.35
C ARG A 144 -18.75 24.04 -0.33
N LYS A 145 -18.93 23.89 -1.64
CA LYS A 145 -19.95 24.65 -2.39
C LYS A 145 -21.32 23.96 -2.29
N GLY A 146 -22.33 24.54 -2.92
CA GLY A 146 -23.73 24.07 -2.86
C GLY A 146 -23.92 22.67 -3.44
N SER A 147 -23.09 22.29 -4.42
CA SER A 147 -23.12 20.95 -5.02
C SER A 147 -21.74 20.28 -5.12
N LEU A 148 -21.74 18.97 -5.42
CA LEU A 148 -20.53 18.21 -5.78
C LEU A 148 -19.81 18.88 -6.95
N THR A 149 -20.56 19.26 -7.99
CA THR A 149 -20.02 19.87 -9.21
C THR A 149 -19.33 21.19 -8.91
N GLU A 150 -20.02 22.11 -8.22
CA GLU A 150 -19.44 23.40 -7.83
C GLU A 150 -18.22 23.23 -6.92
N THR A 151 -18.23 22.22 -6.04
CA THR A 151 -17.10 21.93 -5.17
C THR A 151 -15.89 21.44 -5.97
N VAL A 152 -16.10 20.58 -6.96
CA VAL A 152 -15.03 20.11 -7.85
C VAL A 152 -14.54 21.23 -8.78
N GLU A 153 -15.44 22.07 -9.29
CA GLU A 153 -15.09 23.21 -10.14
C GLU A 153 -14.23 24.23 -9.39
N ALA A 154 -14.54 24.46 -8.11
CA ALA A 154 -13.76 25.30 -7.21
C ALA A 154 -12.50 24.61 -6.63
N TRP A 155 -11.95 23.57 -7.26
CA TRP A 155 -10.81 22.78 -6.74
C TRP A 155 -9.59 23.62 -6.32
N ARG A 156 -9.39 24.79 -6.93
CA ARG A 156 -8.31 25.73 -6.60
C ARG A 156 -8.42 26.30 -5.19
N ASP A 157 -9.65 26.50 -4.68
CA ASP A 157 -9.93 27.08 -3.35
C ASP A 157 -9.50 26.17 -2.19
N TYR A 158 -9.20 24.90 -2.48
CA TYR A 158 -8.83 23.90 -1.48
C TYR A 158 -7.34 23.52 -1.55
N ALA A 159 -6.57 24.20 -2.41
CA ALA A 159 -5.13 24.06 -2.49
C ALA A 159 -4.42 24.56 -1.21
N PRO A 160 -3.20 24.08 -0.95
CA PRO A 160 -2.55 22.92 -1.58
C PRO A 160 -3.06 21.57 -1.04
N GLY A 161 -3.73 21.58 0.13
CA GLY A 161 -3.97 20.37 0.92
C GLY A 161 -5.04 19.42 0.38
N TYR A 162 -6.01 19.90 -0.41
CA TYR A 162 -7.11 19.08 -0.92
C TYR A 162 -7.32 19.20 -2.42
N VAL A 163 -7.75 18.09 -3.03
CA VAL A 163 -8.36 18.08 -4.37
C VAL A 163 -9.71 17.36 -4.29
N PRO A 164 -10.84 18.08 -4.38
CA PRO A 164 -12.14 17.45 -4.47
C PRO A 164 -12.33 16.81 -5.86
N LEU A 165 -12.77 15.55 -5.87
CA LEU A 165 -13.00 14.78 -7.09
C LEU A 165 -14.42 14.19 -7.10
N PRO A 166 -15.05 14.06 -8.28
CA PRO A 166 -16.22 13.20 -8.43
C PRO A 166 -15.79 11.73 -8.33
N HIS A 167 -16.74 10.81 -8.14
CA HIS A 167 -16.40 9.38 -8.14
C HIS A 167 -16.02 8.92 -9.56
N PRO A 168 -14.96 8.11 -9.76
CA PRO A 168 -14.53 7.61 -11.07
C PRO A 168 -15.40 6.46 -11.62
N SER A 169 -16.65 6.34 -11.19
CA SER A 169 -17.53 5.24 -11.64
C SER A 169 -17.90 5.43 -13.12
N PRO A 170 -18.03 4.34 -13.90
CA PRO A 170 -18.64 4.39 -15.23
C PRO A 170 -20.02 5.04 -15.25
N ARG A 171 -20.76 5.02 -14.14
CA ARG A 171 -22.07 5.69 -14.00
C ARG A 171 -21.98 7.21 -14.10
N ASN A 172 -20.80 7.79 -13.87
CA ASN A 172 -20.56 9.23 -13.98
C ASN A 172 -20.12 9.66 -15.39
N THR A 173 -20.08 8.77 -16.38
CA THR A 173 -19.76 9.13 -17.78
C THR A 173 -20.60 10.30 -18.31
N PRO A 174 -21.94 10.36 -18.09
CA PRO A 174 -22.74 11.52 -18.52
C PRO A 174 -22.39 12.82 -17.78
N TRP A 175 -21.82 12.74 -16.58
CA TRP A 175 -21.32 13.91 -15.87
C TRP A 175 -20.02 14.39 -16.54
N PHE A 176 -19.06 13.51 -16.83
CA PHE A 176 -17.80 13.89 -17.49
C PHE A 176 -18.01 14.52 -18.87
N GLN A 177 -18.97 14.00 -19.65
CA GLN A 177 -19.33 14.55 -20.96
C GLN A 177 -19.88 15.98 -20.87
N ARG A 178 -20.64 16.30 -19.81
CA ARG A 178 -21.20 17.63 -19.58
C ARG A 178 -20.21 18.61 -18.94
N HIS A 179 -19.12 18.11 -18.37
CA HIS A 179 -18.12 18.90 -17.65
C HIS A 179 -16.71 18.64 -18.21
N PRO A 180 -16.44 18.96 -19.50
CA PRO A 180 -15.15 18.66 -20.13
C PRO A 180 -13.97 19.39 -19.48
N TRP A 181 -14.23 20.49 -18.76
CA TRP A 181 -13.25 21.18 -17.93
C TRP A 181 -12.62 20.29 -16.86
N PHE A 182 -13.31 19.23 -16.41
CA PHE A 182 -12.72 18.28 -15.46
C PHE A 182 -11.49 17.60 -16.07
N ALA A 183 -11.62 17.08 -17.28
CA ALA A 183 -10.50 16.45 -17.99
C ALA A 183 -9.45 17.46 -18.44
N ARG A 184 -9.88 18.65 -18.90
CA ARG A 184 -8.99 19.70 -19.42
C ARG A 184 -8.18 20.40 -18.33
N ASP A 185 -8.80 20.70 -17.19
CA ASP A 185 -8.23 21.62 -16.19
C ASP A 185 -7.89 20.92 -14.87
N VAL A 186 -8.75 20.00 -14.40
CA VAL A 186 -8.56 19.36 -13.09
C VAL A 186 -7.56 18.21 -13.18
N LEU A 187 -7.66 17.34 -14.18
CA LEU A 187 -6.78 16.17 -14.28
C LEU A 187 -5.29 16.53 -14.46
N PRO A 188 -4.89 17.50 -15.32
CA PRO A 188 -3.49 17.91 -15.42
C PRO A 188 -2.96 18.47 -14.10
N ALA A 189 -3.73 19.34 -13.43
CA ALA A 189 -3.34 19.90 -12.14
C ALA A 189 -3.30 18.86 -11.00
N LEU A 190 -4.18 17.85 -11.05
CA LEU A 190 -4.13 16.71 -10.14
C LEU A 190 -2.81 15.95 -10.32
N ARG A 191 -2.40 15.66 -11.56
CA ARG A 191 -1.16 14.93 -11.85
C ARG A 191 0.07 15.69 -11.37
N GLU A 192 0.12 17.01 -11.60
CA GLU A 192 1.18 17.87 -11.08
C GLU A 192 1.26 17.79 -9.55
N ARG A 193 0.14 17.98 -8.85
CA ARG A 193 0.11 17.89 -7.37
C ARG A 193 0.43 16.50 -6.83
N VAL A 194 0.02 15.45 -7.54
CA VAL A 194 0.38 14.06 -7.19
C VAL A 194 1.88 13.87 -7.34
N ALA A 195 2.48 14.34 -8.44
CA ALA A 195 3.92 14.30 -8.65
C ALA A 195 4.66 15.07 -7.55
N ASP A 196 4.23 16.29 -7.22
CA ASP A 196 4.83 17.12 -6.16
C ASP A 196 4.71 16.48 -4.77
N ALA A 197 3.56 15.88 -4.46
CA ALA A 197 3.34 15.22 -3.19
C ALA A 197 4.22 13.96 -3.05
N LEU A 198 4.39 13.21 -4.15
CA LEU A 198 5.24 12.01 -4.21
C LEU A 198 6.72 12.34 -4.39
N ALA A 199 7.04 13.54 -4.84
CA ALA A 199 8.41 14.02 -4.95
C ALA A 199 9.05 14.00 -3.57
N LEU A 200 10.22 13.41 -3.50
CA LEU A 200 11.13 13.65 -2.38
C LEU A 200 11.38 15.16 -2.36
N PRO A 201 11.28 15.83 -1.19
CA PRO A 201 11.51 17.27 -1.14
C PRO A 201 12.87 17.58 -1.77
N PRO A 202 12.95 18.53 -2.73
CA PRO A 202 14.23 19.02 -3.20
C PRO A 202 14.88 19.72 -2.01
N ASP A 203 16.04 19.20 -1.57
CA ASP A 203 16.93 19.73 -0.53
C ASP A 203 16.30 20.75 0.41
N ALA A 204 15.70 20.27 1.51
CA ALA A 204 15.49 21.13 2.67
C ALA A 204 16.86 21.58 3.17
N ASP A 205 17.10 22.88 3.09
CA ASP A 205 18.32 23.61 3.42
C ASP A 205 19.08 23.04 4.62
N VAL A 206 20.40 22.89 4.43
CA VAL A 206 21.36 22.40 5.42
C VAL A 206 21.98 23.60 6.14
N PRO A 207 21.74 23.81 7.44
CA PRO A 207 22.73 24.42 8.32
C PRO A 207 23.67 23.32 8.84
N HIS A 208 24.94 23.47 8.48
CA HIS A 208 26.15 22.77 8.93
C HIS A 208 26.09 21.60 9.92
N LYS A 209 26.82 20.54 9.52
CA LYS A 209 27.47 19.46 10.29
C LYS A 209 26.54 18.43 10.95
N GLU A 210 26.20 17.37 10.19
CA GLU A 210 26.55 15.98 10.54
C GLU A 210 26.14 14.97 9.44
N LYS A 211 27.14 14.24 8.92
CA LYS A 211 27.15 12.95 8.19
C LYS A 211 25.93 12.58 7.30
N ARG A 212 26.17 12.70 5.99
CA ARG A 212 25.42 12.18 4.83
C ARG A 212 24.85 10.76 5.04
N ASN A 213 23.52 10.62 5.21
CA ASN A 213 22.84 9.32 5.11
C ASN A 213 22.30 9.12 3.68
N MET A 214 22.99 8.29 2.90
CA MET A 214 22.50 7.73 1.63
C MET A 214 21.25 6.87 1.90
N THR A 215 20.11 7.19 1.29
CA THR A 215 18.96 6.27 1.29
C THR A 215 19.32 5.05 0.47
N LEU A 216 19.43 3.91 1.15
CA LEU A 216 19.86 2.66 0.54
C LEU A 216 18.76 2.07 -0.37
N PRO A 217 19.10 1.49 -1.53
CA PRO A 217 18.15 0.88 -2.48
C PRO A 217 17.15 -0.13 -1.87
N ALA A 218 16.00 -0.39 -2.50
CA ALA A 218 14.97 -1.29 -1.95
C ALA A 218 15.38 -2.78 -2.00
N ILE A 219 14.84 -3.62 -1.10
CA ILE A 219 14.89 -5.09 -1.18
C ILE A 219 13.45 -5.60 -1.21
N THR A 220 13.00 -6.13 -2.35
CA THR A 220 11.62 -6.61 -2.58
C THR A 220 11.56 -8.13 -2.66
N LEU A 221 10.35 -8.68 -2.54
CA LEU A 221 10.10 -10.13 -2.63
C LEU A 221 9.19 -10.40 -3.81
N GLN A 222 9.48 -11.46 -4.55
CA GLN A 222 8.65 -11.88 -5.68
C GLN A 222 8.63 -13.41 -5.75
N ARG A 223 7.49 -14.00 -6.12
CA ARG A 223 7.46 -15.44 -6.36
C ARG A 223 8.17 -15.75 -7.67
N VAL A 224 9.01 -16.78 -7.68
CA VAL A 224 9.80 -17.18 -8.86
C VAL A 224 8.95 -17.63 -10.07
N TYR A 225 7.65 -17.87 -9.86
CA TYR A 225 6.69 -18.26 -10.88
C TYR A 225 6.05 -17.08 -11.62
N GLU A 226 6.18 -15.87 -11.07
CA GLU A 226 5.64 -14.63 -11.66
C GLU A 226 6.59 -14.10 -12.77
N PRO A 227 6.10 -13.25 -13.69
CA PRO A 227 6.94 -12.60 -14.69
C PRO A 227 8.11 -11.85 -14.03
N LEU A 228 9.33 -12.24 -14.36
CA LEU A 228 10.54 -11.59 -13.83
C LEU A 228 10.73 -10.20 -14.45
N PRO A 229 11.38 -9.25 -13.73
CA PRO A 229 11.82 -7.99 -14.30
C PRO A 229 12.67 -8.20 -15.57
N GLU A 230 12.57 -7.28 -16.52
CA GLU A 230 13.39 -7.31 -17.74
C GLU A 230 14.88 -7.16 -17.40
N ASP A 231 15.19 -6.24 -16.49
CA ASP A 231 16.53 -6.07 -15.91
C ASP A 231 16.73 -7.05 -14.74
N ARG A 232 17.12 -8.27 -15.09
CA ARG A 232 17.33 -9.38 -14.13
C ARG A 232 18.59 -9.24 -13.29
N GLN A 233 19.38 -8.18 -13.45
CA GLN A 233 20.72 -8.04 -12.88
C GLN A 233 20.76 -8.04 -11.35
N ALA A 234 19.63 -7.85 -10.68
CA ALA A 234 19.52 -7.86 -9.22
C ALA A 234 18.47 -8.83 -8.67
N CYS A 235 18.18 -9.90 -9.42
CA CYS A 235 17.29 -10.98 -8.98
C CYS A 235 18.08 -12.13 -8.34
N PHE A 236 17.74 -12.47 -7.09
CA PHE A 236 18.39 -13.54 -6.32
C PHE A 236 17.39 -14.63 -5.97
N LEU A 237 17.57 -15.85 -6.44
CA LEU A 237 16.84 -17.02 -5.93
C LEU A 237 17.40 -17.40 -4.57
N VAL A 238 16.58 -17.31 -3.52
CA VAL A 238 17.01 -17.49 -2.12
C VAL A 238 16.49 -18.78 -1.49
N ASP A 239 15.96 -19.69 -2.31
CA ASP A 239 15.57 -21.02 -1.86
C ASP A 239 16.74 -22.00 -1.95
N ARG A 240 16.84 -22.88 -0.95
CA ARG A 240 17.84 -23.95 -0.92
C ARG A 240 17.67 -24.92 -2.09
N LEU A 241 16.42 -25.18 -2.46
CA LEU A 241 16.04 -26.10 -3.51
C LEU A 241 15.66 -25.32 -4.77
N TRP A 242 16.04 -25.86 -5.92
CA TRP A 242 15.61 -25.31 -7.19
C TRP A 242 14.08 -25.42 -7.34
N PRO A 243 13.37 -24.36 -7.78
CA PRO A 243 11.92 -24.38 -7.88
C PRO A 243 11.41 -25.39 -8.91
N ARG A 244 10.39 -26.15 -8.51
CA ARG A 244 9.76 -27.16 -9.38
C ARG A 244 9.17 -26.49 -10.63
N GLY A 245 9.41 -27.06 -11.81
CA GLY A 245 8.85 -26.58 -13.08
C GLY A 245 9.55 -25.34 -13.67
N MET A 246 10.65 -24.88 -13.08
CA MET A 246 11.44 -23.77 -13.63
C MET A 246 12.69 -24.30 -14.34
N SER A 247 12.87 -23.94 -15.60
CA SER A 247 14.08 -24.27 -16.34
C SER A 247 15.21 -23.27 -16.05
N LYS A 248 16.47 -23.67 -16.33
CA LYS A 248 17.62 -22.77 -16.19
C LYS A 248 17.52 -21.57 -17.12
N GLU A 249 16.96 -21.76 -18.32
CA GLU A 249 16.75 -20.72 -19.31
C GLU A 249 15.74 -19.68 -18.81
N LYS A 250 14.65 -20.11 -18.17
CA LYS A 250 13.63 -19.20 -17.61
C LYS A 250 14.22 -18.31 -16.51
N LEU A 251 15.19 -18.82 -15.76
CA LEU A 251 15.93 -18.09 -14.72
C LEU A 251 17.30 -17.58 -15.19
N ALA A 252 17.56 -17.49 -16.49
CA ALA A 252 18.78 -16.89 -17.00
C ALA A 252 18.91 -15.44 -16.49
N GLY A 253 20.08 -15.10 -15.94
CA GLY A 253 20.35 -13.81 -15.30
C GLY A 253 20.01 -13.74 -13.81
N VAL A 254 19.34 -14.74 -13.23
CA VAL A 254 19.09 -14.83 -11.79
C VAL A 254 20.27 -15.47 -11.07
N ILE A 255 20.72 -14.88 -9.97
CA ILE A 255 21.77 -15.44 -9.12
C ILE A 255 21.14 -16.40 -8.10
N TRP A 256 21.61 -17.65 -8.04
CA TRP A 256 21.11 -18.61 -7.07
C TRP A 256 21.91 -18.56 -5.76
N ALA A 257 21.41 -17.79 -4.79
CA ALA A 257 21.98 -17.63 -3.47
C ALA A 257 21.47 -18.73 -2.50
N LYS A 258 21.72 -20.00 -2.83
CA LYS A 258 21.21 -21.14 -2.04
C LYS A 258 21.77 -21.25 -0.62
N ASP A 259 22.87 -20.56 -0.33
CA ASP A 259 23.58 -20.66 0.95
C ASP A 259 23.08 -19.64 1.98
N VAL A 260 22.24 -18.68 1.57
CA VAL A 260 21.48 -17.84 2.51
C VAL A 260 20.18 -18.48 2.96
N ALA A 261 19.72 -19.54 2.29
CA ALA A 261 18.50 -20.25 2.65
C ALA A 261 18.65 -20.95 4.01
N PRO A 262 17.55 -21.22 4.75
CA PRO A 262 17.61 -22.02 5.97
C PRO A 262 18.21 -23.40 5.68
N SER A 263 18.84 -23.98 6.70
CA SER A 263 19.40 -25.33 6.63
C SER A 263 18.34 -26.37 6.26
N THR A 264 18.80 -27.53 5.79
CA THR A 264 17.90 -28.64 5.48
C THR A 264 17.12 -29.06 6.72
N GLU A 265 17.79 -29.15 7.86
CA GLU A 265 17.27 -29.53 9.15
C GLU A 265 16.20 -28.56 9.63
N LEU A 266 16.46 -27.24 9.55
CA LEU A 266 15.51 -26.22 9.97
C LEU A 266 14.28 -26.18 9.06
N ARG A 267 14.47 -26.30 7.75
CA ARG A 267 13.38 -26.36 6.76
C ARG A 267 12.49 -27.58 7.00
N GLU A 268 13.07 -28.76 7.20
CA GLU A 268 12.32 -29.99 7.47
C GLU A 268 11.59 -29.96 8.81
N TRP A 269 12.19 -29.36 9.83
CA TRP A 269 11.56 -29.14 11.12
C TRP A 269 10.33 -28.23 11.00
N PHE A 270 10.46 -27.07 10.33
CA PHE A 270 9.35 -26.13 10.17
C PHE A 270 8.22 -26.67 9.29
N HIS A 271 8.54 -27.49 8.29
CA HIS A 271 7.51 -28.16 7.48
C HIS A 271 6.64 -29.13 8.28
N LYS A 272 7.13 -29.68 9.41
CA LYS A 272 6.34 -30.57 10.27
C LYS A 272 5.39 -29.80 11.18
N ASP A 273 5.71 -28.56 11.53
CA ASP A 273 4.90 -27.71 12.40
C ASP A 273 4.96 -26.23 11.97
N PRO A 274 4.15 -25.83 10.96
CA PRO A 274 4.14 -24.47 10.43
C PRO A 274 3.62 -23.40 11.39
N GLU A 275 3.01 -23.78 12.52
CA GLU A 275 2.52 -22.84 13.53
C GLU A 275 3.67 -22.22 14.34
N GLN A 276 4.85 -22.85 14.36
CA GLN A 276 6.03 -22.38 15.08
C GLN A 276 6.86 -21.31 14.31
N TRP A 277 6.17 -20.35 13.67
CA TRP A 277 6.81 -19.33 12.84
C TRP A 277 7.83 -18.46 13.58
N ASP A 278 7.52 -18.05 14.81
CA ASP A 278 8.42 -17.22 15.61
C ASP A 278 9.72 -17.95 15.95
N GLU A 279 9.61 -19.25 16.25
CA GLU A 279 10.77 -20.09 16.54
C GLU A 279 11.60 -20.38 15.29
N PHE A 280 10.94 -20.65 14.15
CA PHE A 280 11.62 -20.74 12.86
C PHE A 280 12.41 -19.46 12.55
N THR A 281 11.79 -18.29 12.74
CA THR A 281 12.43 -16.99 12.52
C THR A 281 13.67 -16.83 13.41
N ARG A 282 13.58 -17.16 14.70
CA ARG A 282 14.72 -17.09 15.64
C ARG A 282 15.87 -17.99 15.21
N ARG A 283 15.59 -19.25 14.88
CA ARG A 283 16.60 -20.22 14.46
C ARG A 283 17.25 -19.84 13.13
N TYR A 284 16.45 -19.39 12.17
CA TYR A 284 16.97 -18.99 10.87
C TYR A 284 17.86 -17.74 10.96
N VAL A 285 17.48 -16.76 11.79
CA VAL A 285 18.35 -15.60 12.08
C VAL A 285 19.68 -16.04 12.70
N ALA A 286 19.68 -17.03 13.60
CA ALA A 286 20.90 -17.56 14.18
C ALA A 286 21.80 -18.26 13.14
N GLU A 287 21.21 -19.02 12.20
CA GLU A 287 21.95 -19.60 11.06
C GLU A 287 22.57 -18.51 10.18
N LEU A 288 21.83 -17.44 9.89
CA LEU A 288 22.35 -16.30 9.14
C LEU A 288 23.48 -15.59 9.90
N ASP A 289 23.34 -15.34 11.19
CA ASP A 289 24.38 -14.71 12.00
C ASP A 289 25.68 -15.55 12.03
N ALA A 290 25.56 -16.88 12.02
CA ALA A 290 26.69 -17.80 11.96
C ALA A 290 27.37 -17.88 10.57
N ASN A 291 26.68 -17.49 9.49
CA ASN A 291 27.17 -17.61 8.12
C ASN A 291 27.21 -16.27 7.37
N ARG A 292 28.09 -15.37 7.84
CA ARG A 292 28.26 -14.02 7.28
C ARG A 292 28.56 -14.00 5.78
N THR A 293 29.43 -14.89 5.32
CA THR A 293 29.89 -14.94 3.93
C THR A 293 28.76 -15.22 2.94
N ALA A 294 27.67 -15.88 3.38
CA ALA A 294 26.53 -16.16 2.52
C ALA A 294 25.70 -14.90 2.21
N TRP A 295 25.44 -14.04 3.21
CA TRP A 295 24.53 -12.90 3.07
C TRP A 295 25.20 -11.55 2.84
N GLU A 296 26.49 -11.41 3.17
CA GLU A 296 27.24 -10.17 2.99
C GLU A 296 27.25 -9.66 1.54
N PRO A 297 27.42 -10.51 0.50
CA PRO A 297 27.31 -10.05 -0.89
C PRO A 297 25.95 -9.45 -1.24
N LEU A 298 24.86 -9.96 -0.65
CA LEU A 298 23.52 -9.41 -0.86
C LEU A 298 23.38 -8.05 -0.16
N VAL A 299 23.97 -7.86 1.02
CA VAL A 299 24.02 -6.55 1.67
C VAL A 299 24.78 -5.55 0.81
N GLU A 300 25.96 -5.90 0.30
CA GLU A 300 26.76 -5.02 -0.58
C GLU A 300 26.02 -4.70 -1.88
N ALA A 301 25.45 -5.71 -2.55
CA ALA A 301 24.67 -5.49 -3.76
C ALA A 301 23.48 -4.56 -3.51
N SER A 302 22.80 -4.72 -2.36
CA SER A 302 21.66 -3.88 -1.98
C SER A 302 22.02 -2.45 -1.59
N LYS A 303 23.30 -2.12 -1.36
CA LYS A 303 23.76 -0.74 -1.17
C LYS A 303 23.86 0.01 -2.50
N ALA A 304 24.12 -0.72 -3.59
CA ALA A 304 24.31 -0.15 -4.92
C ALA A 304 23.02 -0.17 -5.77
N HIS A 305 22.24 -1.25 -5.73
CA HIS A 305 21.06 -1.44 -6.58
C HIS A 305 19.87 -2.04 -5.82
N PRO A 306 18.62 -1.80 -6.26
CA PRO A 306 17.46 -2.50 -5.70
C PRO A 306 17.58 -4.01 -5.92
N LEU A 307 17.25 -4.81 -4.92
CA LEU A 307 17.29 -6.28 -5.00
C LEU A 307 15.88 -6.87 -5.04
N VAL A 308 15.71 -7.93 -5.83
CA VAL A 308 14.51 -8.78 -5.82
C VAL A 308 14.91 -10.17 -5.30
N LEU A 309 14.35 -10.56 -4.16
CA LEU A 309 14.53 -11.92 -3.64
C LEU A 309 13.40 -12.81 -4.15
N LEU A 310 13.78 -13.81 -4.94
CA LEU A 310 12.89 -14.79 -5.54
C LEU A 310 12.74 -16.02 -4.65
N TYR A 311 11.50 -16.44 -4.43
CA TYR A 311 11.15 -17.61 -3.62
C TYR A 311 10.02 -18.44 -4.27
N SER A 312 9.90 -19.71 -3.88
CA SER A 312 8.96 -20.68 -4.47
C SER A 312 7.71 -20.94 -3.64
N SER A 313 7.75 -20.66 -2.32
CA SER A 313 6.62 -20.90 -1.41
C SER A 313 5.30 -20.29 -1.91
N HIS A 314 4.20 -21.01 -1.67
CA HIS A 314 2.85 -20.47 -1.88
C HIS A 314 2.42 -19.55 -0.74
N ASN A 315 3.01 -19.68 0.46
CA ASN A 315 2.77 -18.78 1.56
C ASN A 315 3.61 -17.51 1.37
N THR A 316 2.94 -16.41 1.02
CA THR A 316 3.57 -15.12 0.70
C THR A 316 3.90 -14.31 1.96
N GLU A 317 3.32 -14.64 3.11
CA GLU A 317 3.50 -13.92 4.38
C GLU A 317 4.59 -14.55 5.25
N ASN A 318 4.56 -15.88 5.39
CA ASN A 318 5.48 -16.65 6.24
C ASN A 318 6.33 -17.58 5.36
N ASN A 319 7.46 -17.07 4.85
CA ASN A 319 8.46 -17.84 4.10
C ASN A 319 9.88 -17.34 4.40
N ASN A 320 10.89 -18.15 4.08
CA ASN A 320 12.30 -17.81 4.31
C ASN A 320 12.70 -16.44 3.71
N ALA A 321 12.17 -16.05 2.55
CA ALA A 321 12.56 -14.79 1.93
C ALA A 321 12.09 -13.56 2.73
N THR A 322 10.97 -13.63 3.46
CA THR A 322 10.53 -12.52 4.34
C THR A 322 11.50 -12.30 5.49
N VAL A 323 11.93 -13.38 6.15
CA VAL A 323 12.93 -13.32 7.22
C VAL A 323 14.28 -12.81 6.70
N LEU A 324 14.72 -13.31 5.54
CA LEU A 324 15.98 -12.89 4.94
C LEU A 324 15.98 -11.40 4.56
N ARG A 325 14.91 -10.89 3.93
CA ARG A 325 14.78 -9.46 3.62
C ARG A 325 14.92 -8.61 4.87
N ASP A 326 14.17 -8.95 5.93
CA ASP A 326 14.17 -8.17 7.16
C ASP A 326 15.54 -8.23 7.86
N TYR A 327 16.22 -9.37 7.78
CA TYR A 327 17.59 -9.54 8.27
C TYR A 327 18.60 -8.68 7.49
N LEU A 328 18.58 -8.73 6.15
CA LEU A 328 19.46 -7.93 5.28
C LEU A 328 19.24 -6.43 5.50
N MET A 329 17.98 -6.00 5.61
CA MET A 329 17.63 -4.61 5.90
C MET A 329 18.19 -4.14 7.25
N LYS A 330 18.24 -5.02 8.27
CA LYS A 330 18.87 -4.72 9.57
C LYS A 330 20.39 -4.65 9.46
N LYS A 331 21.03 -5.57 8.72
CA LYS A 331 22.50 -5.60 8.56
C LYS A 331 23.03 -4.43 7.75
N ARG A 332 22.29 -3.96 6.76
CA ARG A 332 22.66 -2.80 5.94
C ARG A 332 22.66 -1.47 6.68
N ARG A 333 21.98 -1.39 7.83
CA ARG A 333 21.92 -0.22 8.71
C ARG A 333 23.01 -0.19 9.78
N LYS A 334 23.77 -1.29 9.94
CA LYS A 334 24.89 -1.41 10.87
C LYS A 334 26.21 -1.15 10.15
#